data_AF-A0A846XG27-F1
#
_entry.id   AF-A0A846XG27-F1
#
_cell.length_a   1.000
_cell.length_b   1.000
_cell.length_c   1.000
_cell.angle_alpha   90.00
_cell.angle_beta   90.00
_cell.angle_gamma   90.00
#
_symmetry.space_group_name_H-M   'P 1'
#
loop_
_entity.id
_entity.type
_entity.pdbx_description
1 polymer ?
#
loop_
_entity_poly.entity_id
_entity_poly.type
_entity_poly.pdbx_seq_one_letter_code
_entity_poly.pdbx_strand_id
1 'polypeptide(L)'
;MSGNDEHLRRAHLRRHDLEAARREQREASQRGRKSQEIGREFHYGMAELRGETPKNGWQHERSITLDGHTRKHDAARVNEKGGLEFREYKGGRNVGGELTMSQIAQDRRVLERDPHATGLWIMRQGAAAPEVRRELEKLLRDFPQRFQVVEVSKDQAKQARRVGQELGRDRNQLELVNTEQLRRDQRVKERRDRIQQKQHVKEAVQRAAEQRERESRQREERQQQRRAADRLAQRARERREAADRGERTPMSAEKRQIYCASPGRLPERGTLADRAGRQAQQEPVPGAGTRALPGDRARTLNTIQRPACRFKLYRWRIRRYRIVPLGFAPFWASAASTIFHGSAIARVARNIS
;
A
#
# COMPACT_ATOMS: atom_id res chain seq x y z
N MET A 1 16.08 40.64 8.18
CA MET A 1 15.89 39.19 7.87
C MET A 1 15.35 39.10 6.46
N SER A 2 15.91 38.24 5.60
CA SER A 2 15.54 38.19 4.19
C SER A 2 14.20 37.49 4.01
N GLY A 3 13.36 37.90 3.04
CA GLY A 3 12.09 37.23 2.75
C GLY A 3 12.24 35.74 2.40
N ASN A 4 13.44 35.32 1.98
CA ASN A 4 13.77 33.91 1.72
C ASN A 4 13.78 33.06 3.00
N ASP A 5 14.25 33.60 4.13
CA ASP A 5 14.32 32.88 5.40
C ASP A 5 12.91 32.56 5.93
N GLU A 6 11.98 33.48 5.73
CA GLU A 6 10.58 33.30 6.13
C GLU A 6 9.88 32.23 5.27
N HIS A 7 10.13 32.23 3.95
CA HIS A 7 9.59 31.22 3.05
C HIS A 7 10.08 29.81 3.43
N LEU A 8 11.37 29.66 3.73
CA LEU A 8 11.96 28.38 4.16
C LEU A 8 11.38 27.91 5.50
N ARG A 9 11.22 28.81 6.47
CA ARG A 9 10.56 28.50 7.75
C ARG A 9 9.12 28.04 7.55
N ARG A 10 8.32 28.75 6.74
CA ARG A 10 6.94 28.35 6.41
C ARG A 10 6.88 27.01 5.68
N ALA A 11 7.82 26.73 4.79
CA ALA A 11 7.89 25.43 4.12
C ALA A 11 8.24 24.28 5.10
N HIS A 12 9.16 24.52 6.04
CA HIS A 12 9.53 23.56 7.07
C HIS A 12 8.37 23.26 8.02
N LEU A 13 7.67 24.29 8.51
CA LEU A 13 6.49 24.12 9.38
C LEU A 13 5.40 23.32 8.67
N ARG A 14 5.05 23.67 7.41
CA ARG A 14 4.09 22.89 6.61
C ARG A 14 4.49 21.43 6.46
N ARG A 15 5.78 21.14 6.27
CA ARG A 15 6.27 19.76 6.17
C ARG A 15 6.11 19.02 7.50
N HIS A 16 6.44 19.67 8.61
CA HIS A 16 6.28 19.09 9.94
C HIS A 16 4.79 18.79 10.25
N ASP A 17 3.89 19.72 9.94
CA ASP A 17 2.45 19.54 10.15
C ASP A 17 1.89 18.38 9.30
N LEU A 18 2.32 18.27 8.04
CA LEU A 18 1.95 17.15 7.18
C LEU A 18 2.50 15.80 7.68
N GLU A 19 3.72 15.78 8.20
CA GLU A 19 4.32 14.57 8.79
C GLU A 19 3.60 14.18 10.09
N ALA A 20 3.23 15.14 10.93
CA ALA A 20 2.44 14.93 12.14
C ALA A 20 1.03 14.38 11.82
N ALA A 21 0.31 14.99 10.87
CA ALA A 21 -1.01 14.52 10.45
C ALA A 21 -0.96 13.09 9.87
N ARG A 22 0.07 12.77 9.06
CA ARG A 22 0.28 11.40 8.55
C ARG A 22 0.59 10.41 9.66
N ARG A 23 1.36 10.81 10.66
CA ARG A 23 1.66 9.97 11.83
C ARG A 23 0.38 9.69 12.62
N GLU A 24 -0.41 10.72 12.92
CA GLU A 24 -1.69 10.56 13.62
C GLU A 24 -2.65 9.64 12.87
N GLN A 25 -2.77 9.81 11.55
CA GLN A 25 -3.59 8.94 10.71
C GLN A 25 -3.13 7.47 10.76
N ARG A 26 -1.81 7.22 10.74
CA ARG A 26 -1.26 5.86 10.88
C ARG A 26 -1.54 5.26 12.25
N GLU A 27 -1.37 6.03 13.32
CA GLU A 27 -1.63 5.59 14.68
C GLU A 27 -3.13 5.31 14.90
N ALA A 28 -4.03 6.15 14.38
CA ALA A 28 -5.48 5.90 14.39
C ALA A 28 -5.83 4.62 13.61
N SER A 29 -5.25 4.45 12.42
CA SER A 29 -5.46 3.23 11.61
C SER A 29 -4.95 1.97 12.31
N GLN A 30 -3.78 2.03 12.96
CA GLN A 30 -3.22 0.93 13.72
C GLN A 30 -4.07 0.59 14.94
N ARG A 31 -4.56 1.61 15.67
CA ARG A 31 -5.50 1.42 16.79
C ARG A 31 -6.79 0.72 16.31
N GLY A 32 -7.34 1.15 15.17
CA GLY A 32 -8.51 0.53 14.55
C GLY A 32 -8.26 -0.95 14.21
N ARG A 33 -7.17 -1.26 13.51
CA ARG A 33 -6.80 -2.65 13.17
C ARG A 33 -6.60 -3.52 14.41
N LYS A 34 -5.89 -3.01 15.41
CA LYS A 34 -5.67 -3.73 16.68
C LYS A 34 -6.98 -3.98 17.42
N SER A 35 -7.90 -3.01 17.43
CA SER A 35 -9.22 -3.19 18.02
C SER A 35 -10.05 -4.25 17.29
N GLN A 36 -10.03 -4.25 15.96
CA GLN A 36 -10.71 -5.27 15.15
C GLN A 36 -10.11 -6.66 15.37
N GLU A 37 -8.78 -6.76 15.43
CA GLU A 37 -8.07 -8.00 15.72
C GLU A 37 -8.43 -8.55 17.10
N ILE A 38 -8.44 -7.72 18.13
CA ILE A 38 -8.88 -8.10 19.49
C ILE A 38 -10.30 -8.65 19.48
N GLY A 39 -11.21 -8.00 18.74
CA GLY A 39 -12.59 -8.45 18.59
C GLY A 39 -12.67 -9.81 17.89
N ARG A 40 -11.91 -9.99 16.80
CA ARG A 40 -11.82 -11.24 16.03
C ARG A 40 -11.27 -12.40 16.86
N GLU A 41 -10.18 -12.18 17.60
CA GLU A 41 -9.59 -13.14 18.53
C GLU A 41 -10.61 -13.58 19.59
N PHE A 42 -11.32 -12.63 20.19
CA PHE A 42 -12.33 -12.93 21.19
C PHE A 42 -13.50 -13.74 20.61
N HIS A 43 -14.02 -13.35 19.44
CA HIS A 43 -15.11 -14.06 18.77
C HIS A 43 -14.71 -15.52 18.48
N TYR A 44 -13.64 -15.77 17.73
CA TYR A 44 -13.26 -17.14 17.38
C TYR A 44 -12.91 -17.98 18.61
N GLY A 45 -12.24 -17.38 19.58
CA GLY A 45 -11.91 -18.07 20.82
C GLY A 45 -13.13 -18.46 21.64
N MET A 46 -14.10 -17.56 21.80
CA MET A 46 -15.35 -17.87 22.50
C MET A 46 -16.16 -18.92 21.74
N ALA A 47 -16.22 -18.82 20.42
CA ALA A 47 -16.91 -19.80 19.60
C ALA A 47 -16.29 -21.20 19.76
N GLU A 48 -14.97 -21.32 19.71
CA GLU A 48 -14.26 -22.59 19.91
C GLU A 48 -14.52 -23.16 21.31
N LEU A 49 -14.36 -22.35 22.36
CA LEU A 49 -14.59 -22.76 23.75
C LEU A 49 -16.02 -23.26 24.01
N ARG A 50 -16.99 -22.79 23.22
CA ARG A 50 -18.41 -23.18 23.32
C ARG A 50 -18.80 -24.28 22.33
N GLY A 51 -17.87 -24.78 21.52
CA GLY A 51 -18.17 -25.73 20.45
C GLY A 51 -19.04 -25.13 19.34
N GLU A 52 -19.07 -23.80 19.19
CA GLU A 52 -19.83 -23.08 18.16
C GLU A 52 -19.01 -23.05 16.85
N THR A 53 -18.59 -24.23 16.39
CA THR A 53 -17.68 -24.44 15.25
C THR A 53 -18.39 -25.04 14.02
N PRO A 54 -17.79 -24.95 12.82
CA PRO A 54 -18.36 -25.56 11.61
C PRO A 54 -18.62 -27.06 11.72
N LYS A 55 -17.82 -27.78 12.52
CA LYS A 55 -18.03 -29.21 12.78
C LYS A 55 -19.38 -29.49 13.47
N ASN A 56 -19.89 -28.53 14.24
CA ASN A 56 -21.16 -28.61 14.95
C ASN A 56 -22.30 -27.87 14.21
N GLY A 57 -22.13 -27.65 12.90
CA GLY A 57 -23.14 -27.03 12.03
C GLY A 57 -23.19 -25.51 12.10
N TRP A 58 -22.26 -24.85 12.79
CA TRP A 58 -22.22 -23.39 12.88
C TRP A 58 -21.60 -22.75 11.65
N GLN A 59 -22.27 -21.73 11.11
CA GLN A 59 -21.74 -20.90 10.04
C GLN A 59 -21.30 -19.56 10.63
N HIS A 60 -20.03 -19.24 10.49
CA HIS A 60 -19.54 -17.92 10.83
C HIS A 60 -20.03 -16.89 9.81
N GLU A 61 -20.28 -15.67 10.26
CA GLU A 61 -20.52 -14.53 9.39
C GLU A 61 -21.77 -14.67 8.49
N ARG A 62 -22.79 -15.41 8.95
CA ARG A 62 -24.00 -15.68 8.18
C ARG A 62 -24.84 -14.41 7.99
N SER A 63 -25.16 -14.11 6.74
CA SER A 63 -25.99 -12.96 6.36
C SER A 63 -27.45 -13.37 6.16
N ILE A 64 -28.37 -12.52 6.62
CA ILE A 64 -29.82 -12.71 6.57
C ILE A 64 -30.45 -11.44 6.03
N THR A 65 -31.40 -11.58 5.12
CA THR A 65 -32.11 -10.45 4.52
C THR A 65 -33.42 -10.20 5.26
N LEU A 66 -33.53 -9.03 5.87
CA LEU A 66 -34.66 -8.53 6.64
C LEU A 66 -35.19 -7.27 5.96
N ASP A 67 -36.35 -7.36 5.29
CA ASP A 67 -37.04 -6.20 4.70
C ASP A 67 -36.14 -5.34 3.79
N GLY A 68 -35.28 -5.99 3.00
CA GLY A 68 -34.31 -5.32 2.11
C GLY A 68 -33.00 -4.88 2.77
N HIS A 69 -32.84 -5.08 4.09
CA HIS A 69 -31.58 -4.88 4.81
C HIS A 69 -30.87 -6.21 5.08
N THR A 70 -29.54 -6.22 5.01
CA THR A 70 -28.73 -7.40 5.34
C THR A 70 -28.20 -7.30 6.76
N ARG A 71 -28.63 -8.23 7.62
CA ARG A 71 -28.03 -8.46 8.95
C ARG A 71 -27.03 -9.60 8.86
N LYS A 72 -25.78 -9.33 9.25
CA LYS A 72 -24.71 -10.34 9.29
C LYS A 72 -24.45 -10.73 10.73
N HIS A 73 -24.74 -11.96 11.11
CA HIS A 73 -24.47 -12.48 12.46
C HIS A 73 -23.05 -13.02 12.58
N ASP A 74 -22.48 -12.96 13.79
CA ASP A 74 -21.12 -13.46 14.04
C ASP A 74 -21.04 -14.98 13.83
N ALA A 75 -21.99 -15.73 14.40
CA ALA A 75 -22.21 -17.14 14.11
C ALA A 75 -23.70 -17.45 14.09
N ALA A 76 -24.12 -18.34 13.20
CA ALA A 76 -25.49 -18.83 13.19
C ALA A 76 -25.62 -20.24 12.61
N ARG A 77 -26.66 -20.95 13.02
CA ARG A 77 -27.07 -22.23 12.45
C ARG A 77 -28.60 -22.32 12.40
N VAL A 78 -29.12 -23.38 11.78
CA VAL A 78 -30.54 -23.72 11.87
C VAL A 78 -30.70 -24.65 13.06
N ASN A 79 -31.66 -24.35 13.96
CA ASN A 79 -31.94 -25.19 15.12
C ASN A 79 -32.87 -26.36 14.75
N GLU A 80 -33.12 -27.25 15.70
CA GLU A 80 -33.96 -28.44 15.52
C GLU A 80 -35.41 -28.11 15.16
N LYS A 81 -35.89 -26.93 15.54
CA LYS A 81 -37.24 -26.42 15.21
C LYS A 81 -37.29 -25.74 13.84
N GLY A 82 -36.20 -25.80 13.06
CA GLY A 82 -36.09 -25.15 11.75
C GLY A 82 -35.89 -23.63 11.80
N GLY A 83 -35.80 -23.04 13.00
CA GLY A 83 -35.57 -21.61 13.20
C GLY A 83 -34.10 -21.23 13.17
N LEU A 84 -33.83 -19.94 13.05
CA LEU A 84 -32.45 -19.42 13.11
C LEU A 84 -31.94 -19.35 14.55
N GLU A 85 -30.84 -20.04 14.84
CA GLU A 85 -30.07 -19.84 16.07
C GLU A 85 -28.85 -18.97 15.79
N PHE A 86 -28.80 -17.76 16.34
CA PHE A 86 -27.69 -16.80 16.12
C PHE A 86 -26.94 -16.46 17.42
N ARG A 87 -25.68 -16.06 17.24
CA ARG A 87 -24.74 -15.63 18.28
C ARG A 87 -24.07 -14.33 17.89
N GLU A 88 -23.89 -13.45 18.87
CA GLU A 88 -23.14 -12.20 18.75
C GLU A 88 -22.09 -12.12 19.85
N TYR A 89 -20.83 -11.83 19.48
CA TYR A 89 -19.72 -11.75 20.43
C TYR A 89 -19.17 -10.33 20.51
N LYS A 90 -19.21 -9.72 21.69
CA LYS A 90 -18.70 -8.38 21.94
C LYS A 90 -17.56 -8.41 22.95
N GLY A 91 -16.33 -8.53 22.45
CA GLY A 91 -15.10 -8.57 23.26
C GLY A 91 -14.50 -7.21 23.63
N GLY A 92 -15.12 -6.12 23.16
CA GLY A 92 -14.66 -4.75 23.42
C GLY A 92 -14.73 -4.38 24.89
N ARG A 93 -13.95 -3.36 25.29
CA ARG A 93 -14.03 -2.84 26.67
C ARG A 93 -15.33 -2.08 26.94
N ASN A 94 -15.81 -1.40 25.90
CA ASN A 94 -17.02 -0.60 25.87
C ASN A 94 -17.83 -1.06 24.65
N VAL A 95 -19.07 -1.46 24.87
CA VAL A 95 -20.02 -1.94 23.86
C VAL A 95 -21.17 -0.95 23.84
N GLY A 96 -21.27 -0.16 22.77
CA GLY A 96 -22.16 0.99 22.68
C GLY A 96 -22.18 1.61 21.28
N GLY A 97 -22.83 2.76 21.17
CA GLY A 97 -22.92 3.54 19.94
C GLY A 97 -24.02 3.08 18.97
N GLU A 98 -24.30 3.94 17.99
CA GLU A 98 -25.41 3.79 17.03
C GLU A 98 -25.38 2.45 16.28
N LEU A 99 -24.19 1.96 15.92
CA LEU A 99 -24.05 0.67 15.23
C LEU A 99 -24.55 -0.50 16.11
N THR A 100 -24.19 -0.51 17.38
CA THR A 100 -24.62 -1.56 18.32
C THR A 100 -26.14 -1.49 18.51
N MET A 101 -26.70 -0.29 18.64
CA MET A 101 -28.14 -0.10 18.76
C MET A 101 -28.89 -0.55 17.50
N SER A 102 -28.36 -0.24 16.32
CA SER A 102 -28.90 -0.72 15.04
C SER A 102 -28.86 -2.25 14.94
N GLN A 103 -27.81 -2.91 15.47
CA GLN A 103 -27.73 -4.37 15.50
C GLN A 103 -28.78 -4.97 16.42
N ILE A 104 -28.98 -4.40 17.62
CA ILE A 104 -30.04 -4.84 18.56
C ILE A 104 -31.43 -4.71 17.93
N ALA A 105 -31.70 -3.60 17.25
CA ALA A 105 -32.96 -3.39 16.54
C ALA A 105 -33.18 -4.40 15.40
N GLN A 106 -32.12 -4.80 14.70
CA GLN A 106 -32.19 -5.83 13.67
C GLN A 106 -32.42 -7.22 14.28
N ASP A 107 -31.74 -7.55 15.37
CA ASP A 107 -31.91 -8.82 16.08
C ASP A 107 -33.33 -8.97 16.65
N ARG A 108 -33.93 -7.87 17.13
CA ARG A 108 -35.36 -7.80 17.46
C ARG A 108 -36.23 -8.25 16.28
N ARG A 109 -36.03 -7.66 15.10
CA ARG A 109 -36.82 -8.00 13.90
C ARG A 109 -36.65 -9.46 13.47
N VAL A 110 -35.44 -10.03 13.64
CA VAL A 110 -35.23 -11.47 13.41
C VAL A 110 -36.13 -12.30 14.32
N LEU A 111 -36.17 -11.98 15.61
CA LEU A 111 -36.97 -12.70 16.61
C LEU A 111 -38.48 -12.50 16.43
N GLU A 112 -38.91 -11.32 15.97
CA GLU A 112 -40.32 -11.01 15.63
C GLU A 112 -40.77 -11.80 14.41
N ARG A 113 -39.92 -11.92 13.39
CA ARG A 113 -40.27 -12.55 12.10
C ARG A 113 -40.28 -14.07 12.14
N ASP A 114 -39.32 -14.68 12.84
CA ASP A 114 -39.20 -16.14 12.94
C ASP A 114 -39.52 -16.58 14.37
N PRO A 115 -40.68 -17.21 14.64
CA PRO A 115 -41.06 -17.68 15.97
C PRO A 115 -40.12 -18.72 16.57
N HIS A 116 -39.35 -19.42 15.75
CA HIS A 116 -38.39 -20.43 16.16
C HIS A 116 -36.96 -19.88 16.27
N ALA A 117 -36.74 -18.61 15.92
CA ALA A 117 -35.42 -18.00 16.07
C ALA A 117 -35.03 -17.85 17.54
N THR A 118 -33.75 -18.12 17.83
CA THR A 118 -33.12 -17.92 19.13
C THR A 118 -31.83 -17.11 18.99
N GLY A 119 -31.57 -16.24 19.95
CA GLY A 119 -30.43 -15.33 19.93
C GLY A 119 -29.67 -15.36 21.25
N LEU A 120 -28.35 -15.34 21.18
CA LEU A 120 -27.50 -15.20 22.37
C LEU A 120 -26.41 -14.16 22.12
N TRP A 121 -26.36 -13.16 23.01
CA TRP A 121 -25.30 -12.18 23.04
C TRP A 121 -24.29 -12.55 24.13
N ILE A 122 -23.02 -12.68 23.73
CA ILE A 122 -21.91 -12.96 24.63
C ILE A 122 -21.04 -11.71 24.71
N MET A 123 -20.87 -11.17 25.91
CA MET A 123 -20.07 -9.97 26.11
C MET A 123 -19.25 -10.01 27.38
N ARG A 124 -18.18 -9.24 27.42
CA ARG A 124 -17.38 -9.12 28.64
C ARG A 124 -18.19 -8.41 29.74
N GLN A 125 -18.13 -8.93 30.96
CA GLN A 125 -18.80 -8.35 32.12
C GLN A 125 -18.51 -6.85 32.27
N GLY A 126 -19.58 -6.06 32.42
CA GLY A 126 -19.51 -4.60 32.56
C GLY A 126 -19.09 -3.84 31.30
N ALA A 127 -19.01 -4.47 30.13
CA ALA A 127 -18.65 -3.78 28.90
C ALA A 127 -19.81 -3.01 28.25
N ALA A 128 -21.05 -3.42 28.48
CA ALA A 128 -22.22 -2.76 27.92
C ALA A 128 -22.43 -1.35 28.48
N ALA A 129 -22.60 -0.37 27.60
CA ALA A 129 -23.09 0.95 27.96
C ALA A 129 -24.51 0.86 28.55
N PRO A 130 -24.94 1.78 29.44
CA PRO A 130 -26.25 1.72 30.07
C PRO A 130 -27.43 1.64 29.08
N GLU A 131 -27.34 2.36 27.96
CA GLU A 131 -28.34 2.34 26.88
C GLU A 131 -28.45 0.96 26.23
N VAL A 132 -27.31 0.33 25.90
CA VAL A 132 -27.25 -1.02 25.34
C VAL A 132 -27.82 -2.04 26.33
N ARG A 133 -27.48 -1.94 27.61
CA ARG A 133 -28.02 -2.82 28.64
C ARG A 133 -29.55 -2.73 28.71
N ARG A 134 -30.11 -1.51 28.73
CA ARG A 134 -31.56 -1.29 28.74
C ARG A 134 -32.25 -1.92 27.53
N GLU A 135 -31.70 -1.79 26.32
CA GLU A 135 -32.32 -2.40 25.13
C GLU A 135 -32.20 -3.92 25.11
N LEU A 136 -31.09 -4.48 25.60
CA LEU A 136 -30.94 -5.93 25.75
C LEU A 136 -31.90 -6.49 26.81
N GLU A 137 -32.12 -5.78 27.92
CA GLU A 137 -33.13 -6.12 28.93
C GLU A 137 -34.54 -6.10 28.34
N LYS A 138 -34.86 -5.13 27.47
CA LYS A 138 -36.13 -5.13 26.73
C LYS A 138 -36.26 -6.37 25.84
N LEU A 139 -35.21 -6.73 25.09
CA LEU A 139 -35.21 -7.96 24.28
C LEU A 139 -35.42 -9.22 25.12
N LEU A 140 -34.74 -9.33 26.27
CA LEU A 140 -34.91 -10.45 27.19
C LEU A 140 -36.35 -10.57 27.70
N ARG A 141 -36.98 -9.44 28.01
CA ARG A 141 -38.37 -9.40 28.47
C ARG A 141 -39.36 -9.72 27.36
N ASP A 142 -39.13 -9.21 26.15
CA ASP A 142 -40.04 -9.38 25.03
C ASP A 142 -39.94 -10.79 24.40
N PHE A 143 -38.77 -11.43 24.48
CA PHE A 143 -38.49 -12.77 23.94
C PHE A 143 -37.92 -13.71 25.01
N PRO A 144 -38.67 -14.01 26.09
CA PRO A 144 -38.19 -14.89 27.14
C PRO A 144 -37.88 -16.27 26.57
N GLN A 145 -36.83 -16.93 27.09
CA GLN A 145 -36.31 -18.23 26.65
C GLN A 145 -35.69 -18.26 25.24
N ARG A 146 -36.06 -17.33 24.35
CA ARG A 146 -35.57 -17.25 22.98
C ARG A 146 -34.36 -16.35 22.84
N PHE A 147 -34.28 -15.28 23.63
CA PHE A 147 -33.13 -14.39 23.69
C PHE A 147 -32.41 -14.54 25.03
N GLN A 148 -31.08 -14.50 24.99
CA GLN A 148 -30.23 -14.58 26.18
C GLN A 148 -29.06 -13.61 26.08
N VAL A 149 -28.59 -13.13 27.23
CA VAL A 149 -27.36 -12.34 27.35
C VAL A 149 -26.47 -13.04 28.36
N VAL A 150 -25.26 -13.37 27.95
CA VAL A 150 -24.24 -14.00 28.81
C VAL A 150 -23.08 -13.04 28.96
N GLU A 151 -22.85 -12.60 30.19
CA GLU A 151 -21.66 -11.84 30.56
C GLU A 151 -20.54 -12.81 30.96
N VAL A 152 -19.42 -12.77 30.23
CA VAL A 152 -18.22 -13.56 30.55
C VAL A 152 -17.25 -12.76 31.41
N SER A 153 -16.57 -13.44 32.33
CA SER A 153 -15.58 -12.80 33.19
C SER A 153 -14.41 -12.23 32.38
N LYS A 154 -13.65 -11.32 32.98
CA LYS A 154 -12.43 -10.77 32.33
C LYS A 154 -11.41 -11.87 32.01
N ASP A 155 -11.30 -12.89 32.87
CA ASP A 155 -10.37 -13.99 32.69
C ASP A 155 -10.82 -14.95 31.58
N GLN A 156 -12.12 -15.26 31.52
CA GLN A 156 -12.69 -16.01 30.40
C GLN A 156 -12.48 -15.28 29.07
N ALA A 157 -12.68 -13.96 29.05
CA ALA A 157 -12.42 -13.16 27.85
C ALA A 157 -10.93 -13.17 27.45
N LYS A 158 -10.01 -13.19 28.42
CA LYS A 158 -8.56 -13.31 28.17
C LYS A 158 -8.22 -14.71 27.62
N GLN A 159 -8.79 -15.76 28.19
CA GLN A 159 -8.64 -17.14 27.73
C GLN A 159 -9.15 -17.30 26.31
N ALA A 160 -10.36 -16.82 26.01
CA ALA A 160 -10.93 -16.83 24.67
C ALA A 160 -9.99 -16.14 23.67
N ARG A 161 -9.49 -14.94 23.99
CA ARG A 161 -8.54 -14.26 23.10
C ARG A 161 -7.27 -15.06 22.84
N ARG A 162 -6.73 -15.76 23.85
CA ARG A 162 -5.57 -16.63 23.67
C ARG A 162 -5.89 -17.79 22.70
N VAL A 163 -7.01 -18.48 22.90
CA VAL A 163 -7.46 -19.55 21.99
C VAL A 163 -7.66 -19.01 20.57
N GLY A 164 -8.31 -17.86 20.41
CA GLY A 164 -8.50 -17.23 19.10
C GLY A 164 -7.19 -16.79 18.42
N GLN A 165 -6.17 -16.39 19.19
CA GLN A 165 -4.83 -16.12 18.67
C GLN A 165 -4.16 -17.39 18.14
N GLU A 166 -4.27 -18.50 18.87
CA GLU A 166 -3.73 -19.80 18.48
C GLU A 166 -4.42 -20.28 17.18
N LEU A 167 -5.75 -20.25 17.11
CA LEU A 167 -6.52 -20.59 15.90
C LEU A 167 -6.17 -19.71 14.69
N GLY A 168 -5.94 -18.41 14.93
CA GLY A 168 -5.53 -17.48 13.88
C GLY A 168 -4.14 -17.78 13.32
N ARG A 169 -3.23 -18.32 14.13
CA ARG A 169 -1.90 -18.76 13.67
C ARG A 169 -2.01 -20.00 12.79
N ASP A 170 -2.83 -20.96 13.19
CA ASP A 170 -2.97 -22.24 12.48
C ASP A 170 -3.70 -22.06 11.13
N ARG A 171 -4.75 -21.22 11.09
CA ARG A 171 -5.42 -20.88 9.82
C ARG A 171 -4.50 -20.16 8.84
N ASN A 172 -3.68 -19.24 9.31
CA ASN A 172 -2.76 -18.49 8.45
C ASN A 172 -1.58 -19.35 7.97
N GLN A 173 -1.25 -20.48 8.63
CA GLN A 173 -0.22 -21.40 8.14
C GLN A 173 -0.64 -22.13 6.86
N LEU A 174 -1.94 -22.32 6.62
CA LEU A 174 -2.43 -23.01 5.42
C LEU A 174 -2.60 -22.10 4.19
N GLU A 175 -2.72 -20.78 4.37
CA GLU A 175 -3.01 -19.85 3.27
C GLU A 175 -1.98 -18.72 3.08
N LEU A 176 -1.01 -18.55 3.97
CA LEU A 176 0.00 -17.51 3.84
C LEU A 176 1.42 -18.04 4.00
N VAL A 177 2.14 -18.10 2.88
CA VAL A 177 3.57 -17.78 2.88
C VAL A 177 3.72 -16.44 3.62
N ASN A 178 4.19 -16.54 4.87
CA ASN A 178 4.47 -15.49 5.84
C ASN A 178 4.54 -14.07 5.25
N THR A 179 3.45 -13.29 5.32
CA THR A 179 3.37 -11.94 4.71
C THR A 179 4.39 -10.96 5.29
N GLU A 180 4.85 -11.16 6.52
CA GLU A 180 5.98 -10.41 7.05
C GLU A 180 7.27 -10.72 6.32
N GLN A 181 7.52 -11.99 6.04
CA GLN A 181 8.68 -12.45 5.28
C GLN A 181 8.61 -11.91 3.85
N LEU A 182 7.45 -11.97 3.21
CA LEU A 182 7.22 -11.39 1.87
C LEU A 182 7.47 -9.87 1.84
N ARG A 183 7.08 -9.14 2.89
CA ARG A 183 7.39 -7.71 3.04
C ARG A 183 8.87 -7.44 3.34
N ARG A 184 9.54 -8.31 4.09
CA ARG A 184 11.00 -8.21 4.32
C ARG A 184 11.74 -8.44 3.01
N ASP A 185 11.35 -9.45 2.24
CA ASP A 185 11.94 -9.77 0.93
C ASP A 185 11.71 -8.64 -0.07
N GLN A 186 10.51 -8.05 -0.08
CA GLN A 186 10.22 -6.87 -0.91
C GLN A 186 11.10 -5.67 -0.54
N ARG A 187 11.32 -5.40 0.75
CA ARG A 187 12.23 -4.33 1.20
C ARG A 187 13.69 -4.61 0.83
N VAL A 188 14.13 -5.86 0.90
CA VAL A 188 15.48 -6.26 0.48
C VAL A 188 15.64 -6.05 -1.02
N LYS A 189 14.64 -6.43 -1.83
CA LYS A 189 14.62 -6.20 -3.27
C LYS A 189 14.66 -4.70 -3.60
N GLU A 190 13.80 -3.89 -2.99
CA GLU A 190 13.81 -2.43 -3.19
C GLU A 190 15.15 -1.78 -2.81
N ARG A 191 15.79 -2.25 -1.72
CA ARG A 191 17.12 -1.77 -1.34
C ARG A 191 18.16 -2.14 -2.40
N ARG A 192 18.13 -3.37 -2.91
CA ARG A 192 19.02 -3.84 -3.97
C ARG A 192 18.83 -3.03 -5.25
N ASP A 193 17.59 -2.83 -5.68
CA ASP A 193 17.24 -2.06 -6.87
C ASP A 193 17.70 -0.60 -6.72
N ARG A 194 17.53 0.01 -5.54
CA ARG A 194 18.02 1.36 -5.26
C ARG A 194 19.55 1.45 -5.27
N ILE A 195 20.26 0.42 -4.80
CA ILE A 195 21.72 0.35 -4.88
C ILE A 195 22.16 0.26 -6.35
N GLN A 196 21.53 -0.62 -7.15
CA GLN A 196 21.80 -0.76 -8.57
C GLN A 196 21.53 0.54 -9.34
N GLN A 197 20.40 1.20 -9.08
CA GLN A 197 20.11 2.51 -9.68
C GLN A 197 21.16 3.57 -9.34
N LYS A 198 21.62 3.61 -8.08
CA LYS A 198 22.72 4.51 -7.69
C LYS A 198 24.03 4.19 -8.41
N GLN A 199 24.34 2.92 -8.62
CA GLN A 199 25.52 2.49 -9.37
C GLN A 199 25.42 2.92 -10.84
N HIS A 200 24.30 2.64 -11.51
CA HIS A 200 24.07 3.07 -12.89
C HIS A 200 24.18 4.59 -13.08
N VAL A 201 23.64 5.38 -12.15
CA VAL A 201 23.76 6.84 -12.19
C VAL A 201 25.22 7.28 -12.04
N LYS A 202 25.98 6.67 -11.12
CA LYS A 202 27.40 6.98 -10.94
C LYS A 202 28.21 6.64 -12.20
N GLU A 203 27.99 5.46 -12.79
CA GLU A 203 28.65 5.04 -14.02
C GLU A 203 28.31 5.97 -15.20
N ALA A 204 27.05 6.40 -15.33
CA ALA A 204 26.64 7.34 -16.36
C ALA A 204 27.31 8.72 -16.21
N VAL A 205 27.41 9.22 -14.98
CA VAL A 205 28.12 10.48 -14.68
C VAL A 205 29.61 10.36 -14.99
N GLN A 206 30.24 9.23 -14.65
CA GLN A 206 31.66 8.99 -14.92
C GLN A 206 31.94 8.92 -16.43
N ARG A 207 31.12 8.18 -17.20
CA ARG A 207 31.23 8.13 -18.67
C ARG A 207 31.05 9.51 -19.31
N ALA A 208 30.10 10.30 -18.82
CA ALA A 208 29.89 11.67 -19.30
C ALA A 208 31.10 12.58 -18.99
N ALA A 209 31.76 12.41 -17.84
CA ALA A 209 32.97 13.14 -17.50
C ALA A 209 34.15 12.73 -18.40
N GLU A 210 34.38 11.44 -18.60
CA GLU A 210 35.43 10.92 -19.49
C GLU A 210 35.22 11.37 -20.94
N GLN A 211 33.97 11.40 -21.42
CA GLN A 211 33.66 11.88 -22.77
C GLN A 211 33.97 13.38 -22.91
N ARG A 212 33.60 14.20 -21.92
CA ARG A 212 33.94 15.64 -21.91
C ARG A 212 35.44 15.87 -21.91
N GLU A 213 36.20 15.07 -21.17
CA GLU A 213 37.66 15.16 -21.13
C GLU A 213 38.28 14.80 -22.49
N ARG A 214 37.83 13.72 -23.13
CA ARG A 214 38.26 13.33 -24.48
C ARG A 214 37.94 14.43 -25.51
N GLU A 215 36.75 15.00 -25.44
CA GLU A 215 36.35 16.12 -26.31
C GLU A 215 37.23 17.36 -26.07
N SER A 216 37.60 17.67 -24.81
CA SER A 216 38.52 18.77 -24.51
C SER A 216 39.90 18.55 -25.12
N ARG A 217 40.48 17.35 -24.92
CA ARG A 217 41.79 16.99 -25.49
C ARG A 217 41.79 17.08 -27.02
N GLN A 218 40.74 16.57 -27.67
CA GLN A 218 40.61 16.68 -29.13
C GLN A 218 40.46 18.13 -29.61
N ARG A 219 39.77 18.99 -28.86
CA ARG A 219 39.66 20.42 -29.18
C ARG A 219 41.00 21.11 -29.04
N GLU A 220 41.76 20.81 -27.99
CA GLU A 220 43.10 21.34 -27.75
C GLU A 220 44.08 20.91 -28.84
N GLU A 221 44.10 19.63 -29.22
CA GLU A 221 44.92 19.11 -30.32
C GLU A 221 44.60 19.80 -31.64
N ARG A 222 43.30 19.93 -31.99
CA ARG A 222 42.87 20.67 -33.19
C ARG A 222 43.31 22.13 -33.14
N GLN A 223 43.27 22.77 -31.97
CA GLN A 223 43.71 24.15 -31.80
C GLN A 223 45.24 24.27 -31.96
N GLN A 224 46.01 23.31 -31.44
CA GLN A 224 47.46 23.25 -31.62
C GLN A 224 47.83 23.02 -33.08
N GLN A 225 47.14 22.12 -33.78
CA GLN A 225 47.34 21.89 -35.21
C GLN A 225 47.05 23.14 -36.04
N ARG A 226 45.96 23.87 -35.74
CA ARG A 226 45.66 25.17 -36.37
C ARG A 226 46.77 26.19 -36.12
N ARG A 227 47.20 26.37 -34.87
CA ARG A 227 48.32 27.27 -34.53
C ARG A 227 49.64 26.88 -35.20
N ALA A 228 49.90 25.59 -35.41
CA ALA A 228 51.07 25.11 -36.14
C ALA A 228 50.96 25.44 -37.64
N ALA A 229 49.80 25.20 -38.24
CA ALA A 229 49.51 25.54 -39.63
C ALA A 229 49.61 27.05 -39.88
N ASP A 230 49.06 27.88 -38.99
CA ASP A 230 49.13 29.34 -39.07
C ASP A 230 50.59 29.84 -39.01
N ARG A 231 51.41 29.26 -38.11
CA ARG A 231 52.85 29.57 -38.04
C ARG A 231 53.61 29.20 -39.32
N LEU A 232 53.28 28.06 -39.92
CA LEU A 232 53.87 27.66 -41.20
C LEU A 232 53.43 28.59 -42.34
N ALA A 233 52.16 28.97 -42.37
CA ALA A 233 51.60 29.90 -43.35
C ALA A 233 52.24 31.30 -43.21
N GLN A 234 52.43 31.80 -41.98
CA GLN A 234 53.09 33.07 -41.72
C GLN A 234 54.55 33.05 -42.18
N ARG A 235 55.33 32.00 -41.84
CA ARG A 235 56.70 31.83 -42.35
C ARG A 235 56.77 31.77 -43.87
N ALA A 236 55.77 31.17 -44.52
CA ALA A 236 55.69 31.13 -45.97
C ALA A 236 55.39 32.52 -46.57
N ARG A 237 54.55 33.33 -45.93
CA ARG A 237 54.30 34.73 -46.32
C ARG A 237 55.56 35.58 -46.16
N GLU A 238 56.21 35.52 -45.01
CA GLU A 238 57.48 36.24 -44.74
C GLU A 238 58.57 35.88 -45.76
N ARG A 239 58.67 34.60 -46.15
CA ARG A 239 59.61 34.16 -47.21
C ARG A 239 59.27 34.75 -48.58
N ARG A 240 58.00 34.86 -48.94
CA ARG A 240 57.57 35.50 -50.20
C ARG A 240 57.89 36.99 -50.18
N GLU A 241 57.54 37.68 -49.09
CA GLU A 241 57.83 39.11 -48.92
C GLU A 241 59.34 39.41 -48.90
N ALA A 242 60.17 38.53 -48.33
CA ALA A 242 61.64 38.65 -48.39
C ALA A 242 62.16 38.44 -49.83
N ALA A 243 61.61 37.47 -50.56
CA ALA A 243 61.94 37.25 -51.96
C ALA A 243 61.55 38.44 -52.85
N ASP A 244 60.38 39.03 -52.62
CA ASP A 244 59.89 40.21 -53.36
C ASP A 244 60.74 41.46 -53.06
N ARG A 245 61.33 41.57 -51.86
CA ARG A 245 62.28 42.63 -51.49
C ARG A 245 63.71 42.42 -52.00
N GLY A 246 63.98 41.31 -52.70
CA GLY A 246 65.31 41.00 -53.23
C GLY A 246 66.33 40.57 -52.15
N GLU A 247 65.88 40.29 -50.93
CA GLU A 247 66.73 39.75 -49.87
C GLU A 247 67.00 38.27 -50.16
N ARG A 248 68.20 37.96 -50.70
CA ARG A 248 68.67 36.57 -50.85
C ARG A 248 68.74 35.92 -49.47
N THR A 249 67.80 35.01 -49.18
CA THR A 249 67.88 34.15 -48.00
C THR A 249 69.26 33.49 -47.94
N PRO A 250 70.03 33.64 -46.85
CA PRO A 250 71.31 32.97 -46.71
C PRO A 250 71.07 31.45 -46.78
N MET A 251 71.76 30.77 -47.69
CA MET A 251 71.71 29.30 -47.77
C MET A 251 72.03 28.73 -46.40
N SER A 252 71.10 27.98 -45.80
CA SER A 252 71.38 27.27 -44.55
C SER A 252 72.51 26.27 -44.79
N ALA A 253 73.49 26.25 -43.87
CA ALA A 253 74.70 25.42 -43.97
C ALA A 253 74.40 23.91 -44.15
N GLU A 254 73.22 23.47 -43.76
CA GLU A 254 72.74 22.08 -43.87
C GLU A 254 72.57 21.61 -45.34
N LYS A 255 72.29 22.52 -46.29
CA LYS A 255 72.24 22.17 -47.71
C LYS A 255 73.60 21.98 -48.37
N ARG A 256 74.72 22.27 -47.69
CA ARG A 256 76.06 21.95 -48.20
C ARG A 256 76.48 20.48 -47.98
N GLN A 257 75.81 19.74 -47.09
CA GLN A 257 76.25 18.38 -46.73
C GLN A 257 75.60 17.26 -47.56
N ILE A 258 74.50 17.54 -48.27
CA ILE A 258 73.73 16.52 -49.00
C ILE A 258 74.29 16.25 -50.42
N TYR A 259 75.19 17.08 -50.94
CA TYR A 259 75.77 16.88 -52.28
C TYR A 259 77.07 16.05 -52.35
N CYS A 260 77.55 15.46 -51.24
CA CYS A 260 78.84 14.74 -51.22
C CYS A 260 78.81 13.29 -50.71
N ALA A 261 77.65 12.65 -50.51
CA ALA A 261 77.61 11.25 -50.04
C ALA A 261 77.01 10.31 -51.10
N SER A 262 77.94 9.70 -51.85
CA SER A 262 77.94 8.49 -52.69
C SER A 262 76.64 7.75 -53.08
N PRO A 263 76.59 7.27 -54.35
CA PRO A 263 75.61 6.29 -54.81
C PRO A 263 76.03 4.87 -54.38
N GLY A 264 75.09 4.04 -53.92
CA GLY A 264 75.39 2.64 -53.73
C GLY A 264 74.31 1.82 -53.04
N ARG A 265 73.78 0.86 -53.80
CA ARG A 265 73.29 -0.44 -53.34
C ARG A 265 71.78 -0.54 -53.05
N LEU A 266 71.05 -1.00 -54.07
CA LEU A 266 69.80 -1.75 -53.95
C LEU A 266 70.04 -3.06 -53.16
N PRO A 267 69.08 -3.50 -52.33
CA PRO A 267 68.89 -4.92 -52.11
C PRO A 267 67.46 -5.35 -52.50
N GLU A 268 67.43 -6.15 -53.56
CA GLU A 268 66.79 -7.45 -53.72
C GLU A 268 65.43 -7.76 -53.08
N ARG A 269 64.53 -8.19 -53.97
CA ARG A 269 63.36 -9.04 -53.73
C ARG A 269 63.76 -10.37 -53.06
N GLY A 270 63.22 -10.65 -51.89
CA GLY A 270 63.19 -11.96 -51.25
C GLY A 270 61.76 -12.51 -51.19
N THR A 271 61.61 -13.76 -51.64
CA THR A 271 60.40 -14.51 -51.95
C THR A 271 59.77 -15.25 -50.76
N LEU A 272 58.48 -15.54 -50.91
CA LEU A 272 57.71 -16.75 -50.54
C LEU A 272 58.27 -17.76 -49.49
N ALA A 273 57.35 -18.06 -48.57
CA ALA A 273 56.95 -19.40 -48.09
C ALA A 273 57.67 -20.03 -46.88
N ASP A 274 56.81 -20.68 -46.07
CA ASP A 274 57.06 -21.75 -45.11
C ASP A 274 57.68 -21.39 -43.74
N ARG A 275 57.27 -21.95 -42.58
CA ARG A 275 56.27 -22.97 -42.21
C ARG A 275 56.30 -23.16 -40.69
N ALA A 276 55.15 -23.54 -40.13
CA ALA A 276 54.92 -24.20 -38.83
C ALA A 276 55.29 -23.42 -37.55
N GLY A 277 54.49 -23.39 -36.48
CA GLY A 277 53.33 -24.18 -36.11
C GLY A 277 53.33 -24.40 -34.60
N ARG A 278 52.23 -24.07 -33.90
CA ARG A 278 51.85 -24.73 -32.63
C ARG A 278 50.36 -24.50 -32.29
N GLN A 279 49.60 -25.58 -32.48
CA GLN A 279 48.47 -26.12 -31.69
C GLN A 279 47.37 -25.15 -31.24
N ALA A 280 46.14 -25.17 -31.78
CA ALA A 280 45.13 -26.24 -31.70
C ALA A 280 44.70 -26.62 -30.27
N GLN A 281 43.69 -25.91 -29.74
CA GLN A 281 42.65 -26.44 -28.84
C GLN A 281 41.32 -25.84 -29.36
N GLN A 282 40.60 -26.58 -30.19
CA GLN A 282 39.37 -27.29 -29.84
C GLN A 282 38.25 -26.36 -29.35
N GLU A 283 37.36 -26.00 -30.28
CA GLU A 283 35.98 -25.67 -30.00
C GLU A 283 35.23 -26.89 -29.44
N PRO A 284 34.28 -26.70 -28.51
CA PRO A 284 33.08 -27.51 -28.46
C PRO A 284 31.91 -26.77 -29.13
N VAL A 285 31.34 -27.48 -30.10
CA VAL A 285 30.08 -27.24 -30.80
C VAL A 285 28.94 -27.00 -29.79
N PRO A 286 28.14 -25.91 -29.92
CA PRO A 286 26.85 -25.85 -29.25
C PRO A 286 25.88 -26.78 -29.98
N GLY A 287 25.43 -27.81 -29.26
CA GLY A 287 24.52 -28.84 -29.74
C GLY A 287 23.29 -28.27 -30.44
N ALA A 288 23.13 -28.70 -31.69
CA ALA A 288 21.85 -28.75 -32.37
C ALA A 288 20.95 -29.76 -31.65
N GLY A 289 20.28 -29.28 -30.60
CA GLY A 289 19.18 -29.98 -29.96
C GLY A 289 17.96 -29.96 -30.88
N THR A 290 17.70 -31.12 -31.45
CA THR A 290 16.49 -31.54 -32.15
C THR A 290 15.24 -30.95 -31.49
N ARG A 291 14.62 -30.00 -32.19
CA ARG A 291 13.31 -29.45 -31.86
C ARG A 291 12.27 -30.53 -32.22
N ALA A 292 11.99 -31.40 -31.26
CA ALA A 292 10.87 -32.32 -31.34
C ALA A 292 9.56 -31.51 -31.46
N LEU A 293 8.81 -31.83 -32.50
CA LEU A 293 7.45 -31.37 -32.74
C LEU A 293 6.55 -31.80 -31.57
N PRO A 294 5.87 -30.87 -30.86
CA PRO A 294 4.68 -31.24 -30.13
C PRO A 294 3.52 -31.26 -31.12
N GLY A 295 3.02 -32.46 -31.36
CA GLY A 295 1.91 -32.72 -32.24
C GLY A 295 0.66 -31.91 -31.90
N ASP A 296 -0.07 -31.66 -32.98
CA ASP A 296 -1.46 -31.26 -33.02
C ASP A 296 -2.29 -32.03 -31.99
N ARG A 297 -2.63 -31.34 -30.92
CA ARG A 297 -3.86 -31.61 -30.18
C ARG A 297 -4.82 -30.47 -30.47
N ALA A 298 -5.69 -30.75 -31.44
CA ALA A 298 -6.97 -30.10 -31.60
C ALA A 298 -7.64 -29.91 -30.24
N ARG A 299 -7.75 -28.65 -29.80
CA ARG A 299 -8.75 -28.21 -28.83
C ARG A 299 -9.63 -27.19 -29.53
N THR A 300 -10.76 -27.72 -29.97
CA THR A 300 -12.08 -27.06 -30.01
C THR A 300 -12.08 -25.68 -29.35
N LEU A 301 -12.18 -24.65 -30.19
CA LEU A 301 -12.57 -23.31 -29.81
C LEU A 301 -14.02 -23.36 -29.32
N ASN A 302 -14.19 -23.48 -28.01
CA ASN A 302 -15.46 -23.18 -27.37
C ASN A 302 -15.56 -21.65 -27.29
N THR A 303 -16.30 -21.07 -28.23
CA THR A 303 -16.72 -19.68 -28.25
C THR A 303 -17.64 -19.42 -27.05
N ILE A 304 -17.05 -19.10 -25.90
CA ILE A 304 -17.78 -18.47 -24.80
C ILE A 304 -17.87 -16.98 -25.13
N GLN A 305 -19.03 -16.59 -25.67
CA GLN A 305 -19.49 -15.20 -25.68
C GLN A 305 -19.40 -14.64 -24.27
N ARG A 306 -18.38 -13.85 -23.98
CA ARG A 306 -18.37 -12.97 -22.81
C ARG A 306 -19.22 -11.74 -23.17
N PRO A 307 -20.32 -11.48 -22.44
CA PRO A 307 -21.14 -10.30 -22.71
C PRO A 307 -20.30 -9.05 -22.49
N ALA A 308 -20.46 -8.08 -23.39
CA ALA A 308 -19.92 -6.75 -23.26
C ALA A 308 -20.35 -6.15 -21.91
N CYS A 309 -19.43 -6.13 -20.94
CA CYS A 309 -19.59 -5.33 -19.74
C CYS A 309 -19.48 -3.87 -20.14
N ARG A 310 -20.64 -3.26 -20.44
CA ARG A 310 -20.87 -1.82 -20.43
C ARG A 310 -20.35 -1.27 -19.09
N PHE A 311 -19.18 -0.65 -19.11
CA PHE A 311 -18.75 0.24 -18.05
C PHE A 311 -19.72 1.43 -18.01
N LYS A 312 -20.77 1.32 -17.19
CA LYS A 312 -21.55 2.50 -16.79
C LYS A 312 -20.66 3.35 -15.90
N LEU A 313 -20.10 4.41 -16.47
CA LEU A 313 -19.56 5.56 -15.74
C LEU A 313 -20.65 6.09 -14.80
N TYR A 314 -20.60 5.68 -13.52
CA TYR A 314 -21.37 6.33 -12.47
C TYR A 314 -20.76 7.70 -12.24
N ARG A 315 -21.34 8.70 -12.90
CA ARG A 315 -21.11 10.12 -12.65
C ARG A 315 -21.64 10.41 -11.24
N TRP A 316 -20.74 10.44 -10.26
CA TRP A 316 -21.04 10.89 -8.90
C TRP A 316 -21.49 12.36 -8.96
N ARG A 317 -22.80 12.56 -8.96
CA ARG A 317 -23.42 13.89 -8.86
C ARG A 317 -23.32 14.31 -7.40
N ILE A 318 -22.33 15.14 -7.09
CA ILE A 318 -22.21 15.84 -5.80
C ILE A 318 -23.49 16.67 -5.63
N ARG A 319 -24.44 16.18 -4.82
CA ARG A 319 -25.57 16.99 -4.35
C ARG A 319 -24.99 18.05 -3.42
N ARG A 320 -24.89 19.28 -3.91
CA ARG A 320 -24.74 20.47 -3.06
C ARG A 320 -25.98 20.55 -2.18
N TYR A 321 -25.83 20.26 -0.89
CA TYR A 321 -26.84 20.62 0.10
C TYR A 321 -26.87 22.15 0.19
N ARG A 322 -28.00 22.72 -0.23
CA ARG A 322 -28.31 24.14 -0.06
C ARG A 322 -28.63 24.31 1.42
N ILE A 323 -27.73 24.95 2.15
CA ILE A 323 -27.95 25.37 3.53
C ILE A 323 -29.09 26.39 3.48
N VAL A 324 -30.26 26.00 3.98
CA VAL A 324 -31.38 26.92 4.22
C VAL A 324 -31.09 27.59 5.56
N PRO A 325 -31.00 28.93 5.64
CA PRO A 325 -30.86 29.60 6.93
C PRO A 325 -32.15 29.42 7.73
N LEU A 326 -32.03 28.76 8.88
CA LEU A 326 -33.05 28.74 9.93
C LEU A 326 -33.28 30.19 10.38
N GLY A 327 -34.50 30.67 10.13
CA GLY A 327 -34.96 31.98 10.57
C GLY A 327 -34.93 32.07 12.09
N PHE A 328 -34.25 33.11 12.56
CA PHE A 328 -34.38 33.64 13.91
C PHE A 328 -35.83 34.09 14.14
N ALA A 329 -36.52 33.46 15.08
CA ALA A 329 -37.75 34.00 15.66
C ALA A 329 -37.41 34.64 17.02
N PRO A 330 -37.81 35.89 17.30
CA PRO A 330 -37.59 36.54 18.58
C PRO A 330 -38.66 36.07 19.58
N PHE A 331 -38.24 35.38 20.63
CA PHE A 331 -39.12 35.06 21.76
C PHE A 331 -39.17 36.29 22.69
N TRP A 332 -40.25 37.06 22.59
CA TRP A 332 -40.57 38.13 23.52
C TRP A 332 -40.97 37.55 24.88
N ALA A 333 -40.48 38.20 25.92
CA ALA A 333 -40.94 38.07 27.28
C ALA A 333 -42.41 38.46 27.41
N SER A 334 -43.15 37.75 28.26
CA SER A 334 -44.26 38.35 28.97
C SER A 334 -44.42 37.71 30.35
N ALA A 335 -44.85 38.57 31.26
CA ALA A 335 -44.74 38.48 32.70
C ALA A 335 -45.78 37.56 33.36
N ALA A 336 -45.40 37.14 34.57
CA ALA A 336 -46.18 37.06 35.81
C ALA A 336 -47.70 36.83 35.74
N SER A 337 -48.14 35.80 36.47
CA SER A 337 -49.17 36.03 37.49
C SER A 337 -49.13 34.95 38.57
N THR A 338 -48.90 35.42 39.79
CA THR A 338 -49.12 34.77 41.07
C THR A 338 -50.62 34.53 41.28
N ILE A 339 -51.04 33.42 41.90
CA ILE A 339 -52.11 33.37 42.92
C ILE A 339 -52.09 32.01 43.64
N PHE A 340 -52.40 32.13 44.92
CA PHE A 340 -52.26 31.26 46.08
C PHE A 340 -53.54 30.41 46.34
N HIS A 341 -53.48 29.52 47.34
CA HIS A 341 -54.50 28.59 47.90
C HIS A 341 -54.42 27.17 47.33
N GLY A 342 -54.35 26.08 48.10
CA GLY A 342 -54.51 25.88 49.55
C GLY A 342 -55.02 24.45 49.79
N SER A 343 -54.67 23.87 50.95
CA SER A 343 -55.30 22.70 51.60
C SER A 343 -55.07 21.31 50.95
N ALA A 344 -54.32 20.40 51.57
CA ALA A 344 -54.63 19.58 52.75
C ALA A 344 -55.25 18.20 52.37
N ILE A 345 -55.13 17.23 53.29
CA ILE A 345 -55.62 15.83 53.27
C ILE A 345 -54.59 14.82 52.71
N ALA A 346 -54.28 13.68 53.32
CA ALA A 346 -54.34 13.19 54.69
C ALA A 346 -53.48 11.90 54.77
N ARG A 347 -52.87 11.66 55.93
CA ARG A 347 -52.46 10.33 56.41
C ARG A 347 -53.64 9.34 56.34
N VAL A 348 -53.39 8.11 55.89
CA VAL A 348 -54.01 6.92 56.48
C VAL A 348 -52.94 5.85 56.65
N ALA A 349 -52.83 5.37 57.88
CA ALA A 349 -52.09 4.21 58.29
C ALA A 349 -53.08 3.15 58.81
N ARG A 350 -52.64 1.89 58.76
CA ARG A 350 -52.99 0.72 59.61
C ARG A 350 -53.89 -0.39 59.02
N ASN A 351 -53.28 -1.57 59.07
CA ASN A 351 -53.71 -2.85 59.68
C ASN A 351 -55.09 -3.41 59.39
N ILE A 352 -55.10 -4.61 58.80
CA ILE A 352 -55.96 -5.80 59.04
C ILE A 352 -55.15 -6.98 58.43
N SER A 353 -54.93 -8.18 58.98
CA SER A 353 -55.18 -8.90 60.24
C SER A 353 -54.13 -10.01 60.36
#